data_AF-A0A161MBM2-F1
#
_entry.id   AF-A0A161MBM2-F1
#
_cell.length_a   1.000
_cell.length_b   1.000
_cell.length_c   1.000
_cell.angle_alpha   90.00
_cell.angle_beta   90.00
_cell.angle_gamma   90.00
#
_symmetry.space_group_name_H-M   'P 1'
#
loop_
_entity.id
_entity.type
_entity.pdbx_description
1 polymer ?
#
loop_
_entity_poly.entity_id
_entity_poly.type
_entity_poly.pdbx_seq_one_letter_code
_entity_poly.pdbx_strand_id
1 'polypeptide(L)'
;KSESDLTDFLQNAVAGPYAIILTPVLFRNDILRSLIDSSKVSGIILNTALVPDIDPIPSSFSPDDECPNRYSGVNKTCPVKWNPAANKFLLNDWPLPVFLVKNLEHYNAIIECHDKFNPPLDETQLSRPLCSLHLKSHMFAAVNSETCLRRINFYGINAAKYCDPLGD
;
A
#
# COMPACT_ATOMS: atom_id res chain seq x y z
N LYS A 1 -3.49 13.30 9.34
CA LYS A 1 -3.75 14.11 8.13
C LYS A 1 -5.12 13.77 7.57
N SER A 2 -5.81 14.73 6.98
CA SER A 2 -7.21 14.65 6.49
C SER A 2 -7.29 14.50 4.96
N GLU A 3 -8.50 14.37 4.41
CA GLU A 3 -8.72 14.39 2.95
C GLU A 3 -8.39 15.76 2.31
N SER A 4 -8.45 16.86 3.07
CA SER A 4 -8.01 18.18 2.57
C SER A 4 -6.50 18.22 2.36
N ASP A 5 -5.73 17.64 3.28
CA ASP A 5 -4.26 17.54 3.15
C ASP A 5 -3.86 16.73 1.92
N LEU A 6 -4.65 15.71 1.58
CA LEU A 6 -4.45 14.91 0.37
C LEU A 6 -4.71 15.73 -0.90
N THR A 7 -5.77 16.54 -0.89
CA THR A 7 -6.11 17.39 -2.05
C THR A 7 -5.03 18.45 -2.27
N ASP A 8 -4.59 19.10 -1.19
CA ASP A 8 -3.45 20.02 -1.20
C ASP A 8 -2.19 19.35 -1.72
N PHE A 9 -1.89 18.13 -1.25
CA PHE A 9 -0.78 17.33 -1.76
C PHE A 9 -0.87 17.09 -3.27
N LEU A 10 -2.01 16.59 -3.75
CA LEU A 10 -2.18 16.28 -5.16
C LEU A 10 -2.01 17.51 -6.06
N GLN A 11 -2.38 18.70 -5.58
CA GLN A 11 -2.24 19.95 -6.32
C GLN A 11 -0.80 20.51 -6.24
N ASN A 12 -0.24 20.62 -5.05
CA ASN A 12 0.95 21.44 -4.78
C ASN A 12 2.27 20.66 -4.69
N ALA A 13 2.23 19.33 -4.64
CA ALA A 13 3.44 18.52 -4.58
C ALA A 13 4.28 18.59 -5.87
N VAL A 14 5.56 18.96 -5.75
CA VAL A 14 6.50 19.24 -6.86
C VAL A 14 7.83 18.48 -6.79
N ALA A 15 8.27 18.04 -5.61
CA ALA A 15 9.57 17.41 -5.35
C ALA A 15 9.52 15.87 -5.36
N GLY A 16 8.55 15.29 -6.09
CA GLY A 16 8.31 13.85 -6.11
C GLY A 16 9.45 13.03 -6.74
N PRO A 17 9.38 11.70 -6.63
CA PRO A 17 8.25 10.94 -6.09
C PRO A 17 8.24 10.83 -4.56
N TYR A 18 7.06 10.89 -3.96
CA TYR A 18 6.83 10.91 -2.51
C TYR A 18 6.51 9.52 -1.95
N ALA A 19 6.98 9.25 -0.72
CA ALA A 19 6.45 8.20 0.13
C ALA A 19 5.38 8.81 1.05
N ILE A 20 4.15 8.30 0.99
CA ILE A 20 3.00 8.89 1.70
C ILE A 20 2.64 8.05 2.92
N ILE A 21 2.45 8.73 4.05
CA ILE A 21 1.93 8.13 5.27
C ILE A 21 0.42 8.33 5.30
N LEU A 22 -0.33 7.23 5.33
CA LEU A 22 -1.79 7.23 5.45
C LEU A 22 -2.21 6.79 6.85
N THR A 23 -3.24 7.45 7.37
CA THR A 23 -4.00 6.95 8.52
C THR A 23 -4.98 5.87 8.06
N PRO A 24 -5.45 4.99 8.96
CA PRO A 24 -6.38 3.92 8.59
C PRO A 24 -7.66 4.38 7.89
N VAL A 25 -8.18 5.57 8.23
CA VAL A 25 -9.42 6.10 7.61
C VAL A 25 -9.22 6.46 6.14
N LEU A 26 -8.02 6.92 5.78
CA LEU A 26 -7.66 7.29 4.40
C LEU A 26 -7.21 6.06 3.60
N PHE A 27 -7.03 4.90 4.24
CA PHE A 27 -6.64 3.66 3.57
C PHE A 27 -7.84 3.00 2.87
N ARG A 28 -8.26 3.60 1.76
CA ARG A 28 -9.36 3.15 0.90
C ARG A 28 -8.96 3.10 -0.56
N ASN A 29 -9.59 2.24 -1.35
CA ASN A 29 -9.23 2.02 -2.75
C ASN A 29 -9.28 3.28 -3.63
N ASP A 30 -10.25 4.15 -3.42
CA ASP A 30 -10.41 5.42 -4.15
C ASP A 30 -9.21 6.35 -3.93
N ILE A 31 -8.79 6.49 -2.68
CA ILE A 31 -7.62 7.29 -2.28
C ILE A 31 -6.34 6.69 -2.84
N LEU A 32 -6.15 5.38 -2.71
CA LEU A 32 -4.96 4.69 -3.22
C LEU A 32 -4.84 4.84 -4.74
N ARG A 33 -5.93 4.68 -5.48
CA ARG A 33 -5.96 4.88 -6.94
C ARG A 33 -5.63 6.32 -7.31
N SER A 34 -6.24 7.30 -6.65
CA SER A 34 -5.94 8.72 -6.87
C SER A 34 -4.45 9.04 -6.67
N LEU A 35 -3.83 8.47 -5.63
CA LEU A 35 -2.39 8.63 -5.38
C LEU A 35 -1.54 7.97 -6.48
N ILE A 36 -1.90 6.78 -6.93
CA ILE A 36 -1.18 6.07 -8.01
C ILE A 36 -1.31 6.83 -9.34
N ASP A 37 -2.53 7.22 -9.70
CA ASP A 37 -2.84 7.91 -10.97
C ASP A 37 -2.17 9.28 -11.03
N SER A 38 -1.91 9.92 -9.88
CA SER A 38 -1.17 11.18 -9.81
C SER A 38 0.27 11.08 -10.33
N SER A 39 0.85 9.87 -10.37
CA SER A 39 2.28 9.64 -10.67
C SER A 39 3.26 10.37 -9.72
N LYS A 40 2.76 10.96 -8.62
CA LYS A 40 3.60 11.67 -7.63
C LYS A 40 4.07 10.76 -6.50
N VAL A 41 3.56 9.54 -6.38
CA VAL A 41 3.80 8.63 -5.25
C VAL A 41 4.58 7.39 -5.68
N SER A 42 5.63 7.05 -4.94
CA SER A 42 6.44 5.83 -5.13
C SER A 42 6.23 4.77 -4.06
N GLY A 43 5.47 5.07 -3.00
CA GLY A 43 5.23 4.12 -1.93
C GLY A 43 4.28 4.65 -0.86
N ILE A 44 3.66 3.73 -0.13
CA ILE A 44 2.68 4.05 0.91
C ILE A 44 3.10 3.38 2.21
N ILE A 45 2.94 4.14 3.30
CA ILE A 45 3.16 3.69 4.66
C ILE A 45 1.84 3.82 5.39
N LEU A 46 1.33 2.70 5.88
CA LEU A 46 0.16 2.67 6.74
C LEU A 46 0.62 2.78 8.19
N ASN A 47 0.17 3.82 8.88
CA ASN A 47 0.38 3.94 10.31
C ASN A 47 -0.64 3.10 11.08
N THR A 48 -0.16 2.20 11.93
CA THR A 48 -0.99 1.50 12.93
C THR A 48 -0.49 1.65 14.36
N ALA A 49 0.51 2.51 14.58
CA ALA A 49 0.82 3.02 15.91
C ALA A 49 -0.26 4.07 16.27
N LEU A 50 -1.48 3.58 16.44
CA LEU A 50 -2.67 4.37 16.69
C LEU A 50 -2.63 4.86 18.13
N VAL A 51 -2.76 6.17 18.31
CA VAL A 51 -3.07 6.73 19.62
C VAL A 51 -4.61 6.72 19.75
N PRO A 52 -5.17 5.98 20.73
CA PRO A 52 -6.61 6.00 21.00
C PRO A 52 -7.11 7.45 21.13
N ASP A 53 -8.31 7.73 20.61
CA ASP A 53 -8.96 9.06 20.57
C ASP A 53 -8.32 10.13 19.66
N ILE A 54 -7.13 9.89 19.10
CA ILE A 54 -6.45 10.81 18.17
C ILE A 54 -6.47 10.26 16.74
N ASP A 55 -6.23 8.96 16.56
CA ASP A 55 -6.19 8.34 15.25
C ASP A 55 -7.51 7.63 14.95
N PRO A 56 -8.39 8.23 14.11
CA PRO A 56 -9.65 7.61 13.79
C PRO A 56 -9.41 6.28 13.05
N ILE A 57 -10.23 5.29 13.38
CA ILE A 57 -10.28 3.98 12.72
C ILE A 57 -11.60 3.92 11.96
N PRO A 58 -11.63 3.41 10.72
CA PRO A 58 -12.89 3.21 10.03
C PRO A 58 -13.79 2.26 10.83
N SER A 59 -15.09 2.57 10.88
CA SER A 59 -16.09 1.77 11.61
C SER A 59 -16.19 0.32 11.13
N SER A 60 -15.77 0.06 9.90
CA SER A 60 -15.60 -1.27 9.34
C SER A 60 -14.48 -1.26 8.30
N PHE A 61 -13.72 -2.34 8.23
CA PHE A 61 -12.71 -2.57 7.21
C PHE A 61 -12.55 -4.06 6.99
N SER A 62 -12.65 -4.51 5.76
CA SER A 62 -12.39 -5.90 5.39
C SER A 62 -11.68 -5.94 4.04
N PRO A 63 -10.42 -6.40 3.97
CA PRO A 63 -9.64 -6.30 2.74
C PRO A 63 -9.88 -7.45 1.74
N ASP A 64 -10.76 -8.39 2.08
CA ASP A 64 -11.13 -9.57 1.29
C ASP A 64 -12.26 -9.27 0.27
N ASP A 65 -12.78 -10.30 -0.42
CA ASP A 65 -13.99 -10.21 -1.26
C ASP A 65 -15.26 -10.17 -0.40
N GLU A 66 -16.34 -9.64 -1.00
CA GLU A 66 -17.69 -9.70 -0.41
C GLU A 66 -18.18 -11.14 -0.22
N CYS A 67 -17.60 -12.06 -1.00
CA CYS A 67 -17.96 -13.46 -1.07
C CYS A 67 -16.70 -14.33 -1.19
N PRO A 68 -15.98 -14.53 -0.07
CA PRO A 68 -14.75 -15.29 -0.06
C PRO A 68 -14.93 -16.68 -0.67
N ASN A 69 -13.94 -17.16 -1.43
CA ASN A 69 -13.90 -18.49 -2.05
C ASN A 69 -15.09 -18.85 -2.95
N ARG A 70 -15.85 -17.88 -3.46
CA ARG A 70 -17.04 -18.14 -4.29
C ARG A 70 -16.80 -19.07 -5.49
N TYR A 71 -15.59 -19.12 -6.03
CA TYR A 71 -15.25 -19.96 -7.19
C TYR A 71 -14.78 -21.38 -6.83
N SER A 72 -14.44 -21.60 -5.55
CA SER A 72 -13.98 -22.88 -5.02
C SER A 72 -15.08 -23.64 -4.29
N GLY A 73 -16.22 -23.00 -4.02
CA GLY A 73 -17.38 -23.64 -3.41
C GLY A 73 -18.14 -24.56 -4.37
N VAL A 74 -18.88 -25.54 -3.82
CA VAL A 74 -19.66 -26.54 -4.58
C VAL A 74 -20.57 -25.89 -5.62
N ASN A 75 -21.33 -24.87 -5.20
CA ASN A 75 -22.32 -24.21 -6.05
C ASN A 75 -21.71 -23.08 -6.91
N LYS A 76 -20.43 -22.75 -6.74
CA LYS A 76 -19.71 -21.66 -7.44
C LYS A 76 -20.47 -20.32 -7.51
N THR A 77 -21.27 -20.02 -6.50
CA THR A 77 -22.18 -18.88 -6.44
C THR A 77 -21.96 -18.09 -5.16
N CYS A 78 -22.46 -16.85 -5.12
CA CYS A 78 -22.57 -16.10 -3.89
C CYS A 78 -24.03 -15.65 -3.67
N PRO A 79 -24.87 -16.52 -3.10
CA PRO A 79 -26.29 -16.20 -2.88
C PRO A 79 -26.47 -15.09 -1.83
N VAL A 80 -25.54 -14.96 -0.88
CA VAL A 80 -25.54 -13.94 0.17
C VAL A 80 -24.15 -13.35 0.26
N LYS A 81 -24.04 -12.02 0.30
CA LYS A 81 -22.79 -11.32 0.59
C LYS A 81 -22.39 -11.54 2.04
N TRP A 82 -21.55 -12.54 2.29
CA TRP A 82 -21.09 -12.90 3.62
C TRP A 82 -20.22 -11.82 4.27
N ASN A 83 -19.55 -10.99 3.47
CA ASN A 83 -18.65 -9.95 3.92
C ASN A 83 -19.04 -8.59 3.31
N PRO A 84 -20.15 -7.96 3.75
CA PRO A 84 -20.64 -6.74 3.13
C PRO A 84 -19.71 -5.53 3.30
N ALA A 85 -18.77 -5.57 4.25
CA ALA A 85 -17.76 -4.53 4.47
C ALA A 85 -16.47 -4.73 3.65
N ALA A 86 -16.45 -5.70 2.74
CA ALA A 86 -15.33 -5.99 1.87
C ALA A 86 -14.96 -4.82 0.96
N ASN A 87 -13.67 -4.52 0.86
CA ASN A 87 -13.12 -3.55 -0.07
C ASN A 87 -12.17 -4.18 -1.12
N LYS A 88 -11.90 -5.49 -1.07
CA LYS A 88 -11.08 -6.21 -2.06
C LYS A 88 -9.64 -5.71 -2.19
N PHE A 89 -9.09 -5.02 -1.19
CA PHE A 89 -7.72 -4.53 -1.22
C PHE A 89 -6.70 -5.63 -1.52
N LEU A 90 -6.85 -6.83 -0.95
CA LEU A 90 -5.94 -7.98 -1.15
C LEU A 90 -6.03 -8.58 -2.57
N LEU A 91 -7.08 -8.26 -3.31
CA LEU A 91 -7.36 -8.83 -4.63
C LEU A 91 -6.97 -7.89 -5.78
N ASN A 92 -6.51 -6.68 -5.45
CA ASN A 92 -6.03 -5.72 -6.43
C ASN A 92 -4.50 -5.83 -6.56
N ASP A 93 -4.00 -5.69 -7.78
CA ASP A 93 -2.58 -5.48 -8.04
C ASP A 93 -2.24 -4.00 -7.86
N TRP A 94 -1.31 -3.71 -6.95
CA TRP A 94 -0.90 -2.36 -6.61
C TRP A 94 0.54 -2.13 -7.11
N PRO A 95 0.79 -1.17 -8.01
CA PRO A 95 2.09 -1.00 -8.67
C PRO A 95 3.16 -0.35 -7.80
N LEU A 96 2.92 -0.21 -6.49
CA LEU A 96 3.83 0.40 -5.53
C LEU A 96 3.85 -0.38 -4.21
N PRO A 97 4.95 -0.29 -3.45
CA PRO A 97 5.04 -0.89 -2.12
C PRO A 97 4.07 -0.23 -1.13
N VAL A 98 3.36 -1.06 -0.36
CA VAL A 98 2.60 -0.64 0.83
C VAL A 98 3.21 -1.31 2.05
N PHE A 99 3.70 -0.51 3.01
CA PHE A 99 4.32 -0.99 4.24
C PHE A 99 3.47 -0.64 5.45
N LEU A 100 3.41 -1.57 6.40
CA LEU A 100 2.77 -1.35 7.69
C LEU A 100 3.83 -1.05 8.75
N VAL A 101 3.77 0.12 9.38
CA VAL A 101 4.64 0.45 10.52
C VAL A 101 3.85 0.23 11.82
N LYS A 102 4.28 -0.76 12.60
CA LYS A 102 3.68 -1.12 13.89
C LYS A 102 4.43 -0.54 15.09
N ASN A 103 5.73 -0.34 14.95
CA ASN A 103 6.58 0.15 16.03
C ASN A 103 6.44 1.68 16.13
N LEU A 104 6.06 2.17 17.31
CA LEU A 104 5.83 3.60 17.57
C LEU A 104 7.11 4.44 17.46
N GLU A 105 8.26 3.91 17.87
CA GLU A 105 9.56 4.60 17.76
C GLU A 105 9.94 4.81 16.29
N HIS A 106 9.78 3.78 15.44
CA HIS A 106 10.01 3.92 14.01
C HIS A 106 9.05 4.92 13.35
N TYR A 107 7.78 4.91 13.76
CA TYR A 107 6.81 5.88 13.29
C TYR A 107 7.20 7.31 13.69
N ASN A 108 7.54 7.54 14.95
CA ASN A 108 7.95 8.86 15.46
C ASN A 108 9.21 9.35 14.74
N ALA A 109 10.21 8.49 14.54
CA ALA A 109 11.42 8.86 13.81
C ALA A 109 11.13 9.32 12.37
N ILE A 110 10.16 8.69 11.70
CA ILE A 110 9.71 9.10 10.36
C ILE A 110 9.03 10.48 10.41
N ILE A 111 8.11 10.68 11.37
CA ILE A 111 7.37 11.94 11.51
C ILE A 111 8.30 13.10 11.88
N GLU A 112 9.20 12.91 12.84
CA GLU A 112 10.18 13.91 13.25
C GLU A 112 11.09 14.32 12.09
N CYS A 113 11.51 13.36 11.27
CA CYS A 113 12.31 13.63 10.07
C CYS A 113 11.50 14.42 9.03
N HIS A 114 10.25 14.03 8.77
CA HIS A 114 9.36 14.78 7.88
C HIS A 114 9.17 16.22 8.37
N ASP A 115 8.72 16.41 9.61
CA ASP A 115 8.34 17.73 10.13
C ASP A 115 9.53 18.70 10.21
N LYS A 116 10.74 18.18 10.36
CA LYS A 116 11.97 18.97 10.38
C LYS A 116 12.42 19.45 8.99
N PHE A 117 12.23 18.66 7.94
CA PHE A 117 12.89 18.90 6.64
C PHE A 117 11.92 19.15 5.47
N ASN A 118 10.70 18.64 5.53
CA ASN A 118 9.81 18.57 4.37
C ASN A 118 8.83 19.76 4.28
N PRO A 119 8.17 20.23 5.35
CA PRO A 119 7.33 21.43 5.30
C PRO A 119 8.11 22.72 4.98
N PRO A 120 7.51 23.70 4.29
CA PRO A 120 6.19 23.63 3.62
C PRO A 120 6.20 22.80 2.32
N LEU A 121 5.01 22.40 1.86
CA LEU A 121 4.81 21.72 0.58
C LEU A 121 4.70 22.74 -0.56
N ASP A 122 5.85 23.20 -1.06
CA ASP A 122 5.94 24.18 -2.13
C ASP A 122 7.23 24.01 -2.95
N GLU A 123 7.49 24.92 -3.90
CA GLU A 123 8.69 24.91 -4.76
C GLU A 123 10.01 25.00 -4.00
N THR A 124 10.00 25.49 -2.75
CA THR A 124 11.24 25.57 -1.94
C THR A 124 11.81 24.18 -1.66
N GLN A 125 10.99 23.13 -1.71
CA GLN A 125 11.42 21.74 -1.56
C GLN A 125 12.48 21.33 -2.62
N LEU A 126 12.46 21.94 -3.81
CA LEU A 126 13.43 21.64 -4.88
C LEU A 126 14.83 22.21 -4.60
N SER A 127 14.95 23.13 -3.64
CA SER A 127 16.18 23.89 -3.36
C SER A 127 16.89 23.50 -2.05
N ARG A 128 16.34 22.54 -1.30
CA ARG A 128 16.87 22.15 0.02
C ARG A 128 16.94 20.63 0.20
N PRO A 129 17.78 20.12 1.12
CA PRO A 129 17.74 18.71 1.48
C PRO A 129 16.41 18.36 2.14
N LEU A 130 15.81 17.24 1.72
CA LEU A 130 14.55 16.71 2.25
C LEU A 130 14.80 15.40 3.00
N CYS A 131 13.91 15.08 3.93
CA CYS A 131 13.80 13.73 4.47
C CYS A 131 13.17 12.81 3.40
N SER A 132 13.78 11.65 3.17
CA SER A 132 13.30 10.66 2.20
C SER A 132 13.28 9.26 2.81
N LEU A 133 12.41 8.40 2.27
CA LEU A 133 12.31 7.00 2.63
C LEU A 133 12.48 6.14 1.40
N HIS A 134 13.26 5.06 1.53
CA HIS A 134 13.44 4.06 0.49
C HIS A 134 12.76 2.75 0.91
N LEU A 135 11.66 2.41 0.25
CA LEU A 135 10.91 1.18 0.50
C LEU A 135 11.38 0.08 -0.46
N LYS A 136 11.95 -0.99 0.06
CA LYS A 136 12.48 -2.10 -0.74
C LYS A 136 11.60 -3.34 -0.60
N SER A 137 10.81 -3.64 -1.63
CA SER A 137 9.98 -4.86 -1.71
C SER A 137 9.90 -5.39 -3.14
N HIS A 138 11.04 -5.55 -3.81
CA HIS A 138 11.08 -6.15 -5.13
C HIS A 138 10.59 -7.60 -5.08
N MET A 139 9.50 -7.90 -5.77
CA MET A 139 8.94 -9.25 -5.89
C MET A 139 9.50 -9.93 -7.15
N PHE A 140 10.05 -11.14 -7.01
CA PHE A 140 10.61 -11.90 -8.13
C PHE A 140 9.54 -12.63 -8.97
N ALA A 141 8.40 -12.96 -8.37
CA ALA A 141 7.24 -13.53 -9.06
C ALA A 141 6.48 -12.44 -9.83
N ALA A 142 6.01 -12.76 -11.03
CA ALA A 142 5.21 -11.84 -11.85
C ALA A 142 4.25 -12.61 -12.79
N VAL A 143 3.28 -11.88 -13.33
CA VAL A 143 2.27 -12.34 -14.31
C VAL A 143 1.22 -13.30 -13.73
N ASN A 144 1.56 -14.55 -13.48
CA ASN A 144 0.66 -15.57 -12.91
C ASN A 144 1.44 -16.81 -12.42
N SER A 145 0.78 -17.66 -11.64
CA SER A 145 1.38 -18.87 -11.05
C SER A 145 1.94 -19.83 -12.09
N GLU A 146 1.25 -20.03 -13.21
CA GLU A 146 1.73 -20.91 -14.30
C GLU A 146 3.06 -20.42 -14.88
N THR A 147 3.15 -19.13 -15.19
CA THR A 147 4.37 -18.50 -15.72
C THR A 147 5.50 -18.56 -14.72
N CYS A 148 5.21 -18.30 -13.45
CA CYS A 148 6.21 -18.34 -12.40
C CYS A 148 6.78 -19.75 -12.19
N LEU A 149 5.94 -20.77 -12.05
CA LEU A 149 6.36 -22.16 -11.88
C LEU A 149 7.13 -22.67 -13.11
N ARG A 150 6.72 -22.29 -14.33
CA ARG A 150 7.43 -22.64 -15.56
C ARG A 150 8.86 -22.09 -15.60
N ARG A 151 9.11 -20.90 -15.04
CA ARG A 151 10.45 -20.28 -15.00
C ARG A 151 11.40 -20.94 -14.01
N ILE A 152 10.87 -21.55 -12.94
CA ILE A 152 11.67 -22.33 -11.98
C ILE A 152 12.17 -23.63 -12.62
N ASN A 153 11.32 -24.27 -13.42
CA ASN A 153 11.62 -25.55 -14.08
C ASN A 153 12.45 -25.40 -15.37
N PHE A 154 12.92 -24.19 -15.70
CA PHE A 154 13.80 -23.99 -16.84
C PHE A 154 15.23 -24.41 -16.46
N TYR A 155 15.76 -25.43 -17.16
CA TYR A 155 17.07 -26.06 -16.97
C TYR A 155 18.28 -25.14 -17.26
N GLY A 156 18.33 -23.98 -16.63
CA GLY A 156 19.49 -23.09 -16.64
C GLY A 156 20.46 -23.42 -15.51
N ILE A 157 21.74 -23.10 -15.72
CA ILE A 157 22.87 -23.34 -14.80
C ILE A 157 22.67 -22.68 -13.41
N ASN A 158 21.71 -21.76 -13.27
CA ASN A 158 21.27 -21.20 -12.00
C ASN A 158 19.74 -21.30 -11.88
N ALA A 159 19.25 -22.18 -11.01
CA ALA A 159 17.83 -22.24 -10.66
C ALA A 159 17.48 -21.05 -9.75
N ALA A 160 17.11 -19.92 -10.34
CA ALA A 160 16.54 -18.82 -9.59
C ALA A 160 15.13 -19.21 -9.12
N LYS A 161 14.90 -19.18 -7.82
CA LYS A 161 13.58 -19.42 -7.23
C LYS A 161 12.74 -18.16 -7.32
N TYR A 162 11.63 -18.21 -8.06
CA TYR A 162 10.77 -17.04 -8.30
C TYR A 162 9.51 -17.01 -7.42
N CYS A 163 8.93 -18.17 -7.10
CA CYS A 163 7.74 -18.32 -6.26
C CYS A 163 7.74 -19.69 -5.56
N ASP A 164 6.81 -19.84 -4.62
CA ASP A 164 6.54 -21.06 -3.87
C ASP A 164 5.03 -21.38 -3.91
N PRO A 165 4.64 -22.66 -3.95
CA PRO A 165 3.27 -23.06 -3.65
C PRO A 165 2.89 -22.66 -2.22
N LEU A 166 1.66 -22.16 -2.04
CA LEU A 166 1.11 -21.88 -0.72
C LEU A 166 0.44 -23.15 -0.17
N GLY A 167 0.92 -23.66 0.97
CA GLY A 167 0.44 -24.87 1.64
C GLY A 167 1.28 -25.15 2.90
N ASP A 168 0.89 -26.16 3.68
CA ASP A 168 1.60 -26.68 4.86
C ASP A 168 2.41 -27.95 4.57
#